data_AF-A0A8T6N7G1-F1
#
_entry.id   AF-A0A8T6N7G1-F1
#
_cell.length_a   1.000
_cell.length_b   1.000
_cell.length_c   1.000
_cell.angle_alpha   90.00
_cell.angle_beta   90.00
_cell.angle_gamma   90.00
#
_symmetry.space_group_name_H-M   'P 1'
#
loop_
_entity.id
_entity.type
_entity.pdbx_description
1 polymer ?
#
loop_
_entity_poly.entity_id
_entity_poly.type
_entity_poly.pdbx_seq_one_letter_code
_entity_poly.pdbx_strand_id
1 'polypeptide(L)'
;LFFPDSRKAWQDLGLTDVWDQRERMALDMRPFNLSMFPKIAFDRAYHHVNCQDLWHATGDVMHECFDFLQLAMDQHRWTHWQQVAGRWQHIQQLNLRFYHNLPHMVEAIVHGWYLKLPEMPLWQESVIQHCLIYQHGLNLRTWQLSRFPDNAQKLHALLESNTHPLSP
;
A
#
# COMPACT_ATOMS: atom_id res chain seq x y z
N LEU A 1 5.87 17.69 0.16
CA LEU A 1 5.94 17.15 1.53
C LEU A 1 5.16 18.09 2.41
N PHE A 2 4.00 17.64 2.91
CA PHE A 2 3.03 18.51 3.58
C PHE A 2 3.33 18.76 5.07
N PHE A 3 4.43 18.18 5.56
CA PHE A 3 5.04 18.54 6.84
C PHE A 3 6.47 19.08 6.65
N PRO A 4 6.69 20.27 6.06
CA PRO A 4 8.02 20.86 6.00
C PRO A 4 8.61 21.07 7.40
N ASP A 5 7.77 21.51 8.34
CA ASP A 5 8.16 21.78 9.72
C ASP A 5 8.44 20.48 10.50
N SER A 6 7.60 19.46 10.35
CA SER A 6 7.90 18.14 10.94
C SER A 6 9.09 17.48 10.27
N ARG A 7 9.33 17.68 8.97
CA ARG A 7 10.53 17.14 8.30
C ARG A 7 11.81 17.69 8.92
N LYS A 8 11.85 18.99 9.21
CA LYS A 8 13.00 19.61 9.88
C LYS A 8 13.15 19.05 11.30
N ALA A 9 12.07 19.01 12.08
CA ALA A 9 12.10 18.42 13.42
C ALA A 9 12.57 16.95 13.40
N TRP A 10 12.13 16.15 12.44
CA TRP A 10 12.54 14.75 12.29
C TRP A 10 14.02 14.59 11.94
N GLN A 11 14.54 15.47 11.07
CA GLN A 11 15.95 15.51 10.73
C GLN A 11 16.79 15.95 11.93
N ASP A 12 16.34 16.99 12.64
CA ASP A 12 17.02 17.55 13.82
C ASP A 12 17.04 16.56 14.99
N LEU A 13 15.98 15.75 15.14
CA LEU A 13 15.87 14.70 16.17
C LEU A 13 16.54 13.37 15.77
N GLY A 14 17.04 13.23 14.55
CA GLY A 14 17.72 12.01 14.09
C GLY A 14 16.83 10.76 14.09
N LEU A 15 15.52 10.92 13.87
CA LEU A 15 14.50 9.86 13.91
C LEU A 15 14.66 8.91 12.72
N THR A 16 15.58 7.97 12.87
CA THR A 16 15.96 6.99 11.83
C THR A 16 15.52 5.58 12.18
N ASP A 17 14.97 5.36 13.37
CA ASP A 17 14.50 4.05 13.79
C ASP A 17 13.28 3.60 12.98
N VAL A 18 13.09 2.28 12.89
CA VAL A 18 12.04 1.69 12.05
C VAL A 18 10.62 2.10 12.49
N TRP A 19 10.40 2.29 13.80
CA TRP A 19 9.10 2.75 14.31
C TRP A 19 8.82 4.22 13.94
N ASP A 20 9.86 5.06 13.91
CA ASP A 20 9.74 6.43 13.44
C ASP A 20 9.41 6.41 11.94
N GLN A 21 10.18 5.67 11.14
CA GLN A 21 9.91 5.57 9.70
C GLN A 21 8.47 5.09 9.41
N ARG A 22 7.97 4.12 10.19
CA ARG A 22 6.59 3.62 10.10
C ARG A 22 5.57 4.73 10.32
N GLU A 23 5.69 5.45 11.43
CA GLU A 23 4.74 6.50 11.80
C GLU A 23 4.77 7.64 10.78
N ARG A 24 5.96 8.07 10.34
CA ARG A 24 6.07 9.08 9.29
C ARG A 24 5.41 8.64 8.00
N MET A 25 5.63 7.41 7.56
CA MET A 25 4.98 6.87 6.36
C MET A 25 3.46 6.87 6.52
N ALA A 26 2.95 6.44 7.68
CA ALA A 26 1.52 6.44 7.97
C ALA A 26 0.91 7.85 7.92
N LEU A 27 1.63 8.85 8.46
CA LEU A 27 1.20 10.25 8.47
C LEU A 27 1.32 10.92 7.09
N ASP A 28 2.32 10.56 6.27
CA ASP A 28 2.57 11.15 4.95
C ASP A 28 1.66 10.57 3.85
N MET A 29 1.04 9.40 4.07
CA MET A 29 0.10 8.80 3.12
C MET A 29 -1.11 9.73 2.89
N ARG A 30 -1.40 10.01 1.60
CA ARG A 30 -2.54 10.83 1.16
C ARG A 30 -3.31 10.09 0.06
N PRO A 31 -3.99 8.97 0.39
CA PRO A 31 -4.65 8.13 -0.61
C PRO A 31 -5.80 8.85 -1.35
N PHE A 32 -6.35 9.92 -0.77
CA PHE A 32 -7.48 10.68 -1.34
C PHE A 32 -7.10 12.01 -2.00
N ASN A 33 -5.81 12.31 -2.15
CA ASN A 33 -5.40 13.49 -2.90
C ASN A 33 -5.51 13.24 -4.42
N LEU A 34 -6.75 13.28 -4.92
CA LEU A 34 -7.08 12.99 -6.31
C LEU A 34 -6.50 14.01 -7.28
N SER A 35 -6.08 15.19 -6.82
CA SER A 35 -5.46 16.21 -7.68
C SER A 35 -4.07 15.81 -8.18
N MET A 36 -3.48 14.73 -7.65
CA MET A 36 -2.22 14.18 -8.15
C MET A 36 -2.39 13.35 -9.43
N PHE A 37 -3.61 12.90 -9.77
CA PHE A 37 -3.83 12.14 -10.98
C PHE A 37 -4.00 13.09 -12.17
N PRO A 38 -3.21 12.94 -13.25
CA PRO A 38 -3.41 13.73 -14.45
C PRO A 38 -4.81 13.47 -15.00
N LYS A 39 -5.52 14.55 -15.36
CA LYS A 39 -6.77 14.42 -16.11
C LYS A 39 -6.43 13.81 -17.47
N ILE A 40 -6.83 12.57 -17.69
CA ILE A 40 -6.66 11.91 -18.98
C ILE A 40 -7.69 12.53 -19.93
N ALA A 41 -7.20 13.12 -21.03
CA ALA A 41 -8.07 13.56 -22.12
C ALA A 41 -8.45 12.35 -22.98
N PHE A 42 -9.75 12.16 -23.21
CA PHE A 42 -10.29 11.10 -24.07
C PHE A 42 -10.54 11.61 -25.49
N ASP A 43 -9.66 12.46 -25.99
CA ASP A 43 -9.76 13.11 -27.31
C ASP A 43 -9.17 12.25 -28.45
N ARG A 44 -8.61 11.07 -28.12
CA ARG A 44 -8.01 10.12 -29.07
C ARG A 44 -8.54 8.71 -28.82
N ALA A 45 -8.47 7.87 -29.85
CA ALA A 45 -8.73 6.44 -29.70
C ALA A 45 -7.76 5.85 -28.67
N TYR A 46 -8.29 5.09 -27.72
CA TYR A 46 -7.53 4.45 -26.66
C TYR A 46 -8.00 3.01 -26.48
N HIS A 47 -7.09 2.16 -26.04
CA HIS A 47 -7.40 0.80 -25.61
C HIS A 47 -7.44 0.77 -24.09
N HIS A 48 -8.59 0.44 -23.53
CA HIS A 48 -8.77 0.36 -22.09
C HIS A 48 -8.26 -0.98 -21.58
N VAL A 49 -7.24 -0.94 -20.73
CA VAL A 49 -6.73 -2.12 -20.02
C VAL A 49 -7.25 -2.11 -18.60
N ASN A 50 -8.10 -3.08 -18.27
CA ASN A 50 -8.51 -3.30 -16.89
C ASN A 50 -7.32 -3.86 -16.10
N CYS A 51 -7.02 -3.26 -14.94
CA CYS A 51 -5.91 -3.71 -14.11
C CYS A 51 -6.10 -5.14 -13.57
N GLN A 52 -7.34 -5.56 -13.29
CA GLN A 52 -7.63 -6.92 -12.83
C GLN A 52 -7.35 -7.94 -13.94
N ASP A 53 -7.78 -7.66 -15.17
CA ASP A 53 -7.49 -8.53 -16.32
C ASP A 53 -5.99 -8.58 -16.57
N LEU A 54 -5.30 -7.43 -16.50
CA LEU A 54 -3.84 -7.40 -16.61
C LEU A 54 -3.17 -8.24 -15.52
N TRP A 55 -3.73 -8.29 -14.32
CA TRP A 55 -3.17 -9.08 -13.20
C TRP A 55 -3.51 -10.55 -13.27
N HIS A 56 -4.64 -10.96 -13.83
CA HIS A 56 -5.07 -12.36 -13.86
C HIS A 56 -4.76 -13.05 -15.19
N ALA A 57 -4.77 -12.30 -16.28
CA ALA A 57 -4.61 -12.76 -17.66
C ALA A 57 -3.63 -11.86 -18.43
N THR A 58 -2.47 -11.54 -17.84
CA THR A 58 -1.45 -10.65 -18.44
C THR A 58 -1.12 -11.04 -19.89
N GLY A 59 -1.09 -12.34 -20.18
CA GLY A 59 -0.81 -12.84 -21.52
C GLY A 59 -1.81 -12.34 -22.56
N ASP A 60 -3.09 -12.60 -22.32
CA ASP A 60 -4.18 -12.27 -23.22
C ASP A 60 -4.29 -10.75 -23.41
N VAL A 61 -4.22 -9.99 -22.31
CA VAL A 61 -4.25 -8.53 -22.33
C VAL A 61 -3.11 -7.93 -23.16
N MET A 62 -1.91 -8.50 -23.08
CA MET A 62 -0.79 -8.02 -23.89
C MET A 62 -0.97 -8.37 -25.37
N HIS A 63 -1.55 -9.51 -25.71
CA HIS A 63 -1.91 -9.83 -27.10
C HIS A 63 -2.92 -8.82 -27.65
N GLU A 64 -3.98 -8.50 -26.90
CA GLU A 64 -4.96 -7.48 -27.27
C GLU A 64 -4.32 -6.10 -27.49
N CYS A 65 -3.34 -5.73 -26.65
CA CYS A 65 -2.59 -4.49 -26.82
C CYS A 65 -1.76 -4.47 -28.12
N PHE A 66 -1.09 -5.57 -28.47
CA PHE A 66 -0.31 -5.68 -29.70
C PHE A 66 -1.21 -5.63 -30.94
N ASP A 67 -2.35 -6.31 -30.89
CA ASP A 67 -3.34 -6.30 -31.97
C ASP A 67 -3.92 -4.89 -32.17
N PHE A 68 -4.28 -4.20 -31.08
CA PHE A 68 -4.76 -2.82 -31.14
C PHE A 68 -3.73 -1.86 -31.75
N LEU A 69 -2.45 -2.04 -31.41
CA LEU A 69 -1.33 -1.24 -31.93
C LEU A 69 -0.89 -1.68 -33.34
N GLN A 70 -1.44 -2.77 -33.88
CA GLN A 70 -1.04 -3.38 -35.16
C GLN A 70 0.46 -3.74 -35.19
N LEU A 71 0.98 -4.23 -34.06
CA LEU A 71 2.38 -4.64 -33.94
C LEU A 71 2.50 -6.16 -33.97
N ALA A 72 3.50 -6.65 -34.69
CA ALA A 72 3.86 -8.06 -34.64
C ALA A 72 4.55 -8.37 -33.30
N MET A 73 4.13 -9.45 -32.65
CA MET A 73 4.77 -9.92 -31.42
C MET A 73 5.99 -10.79 -31.74
N ASP A 74 7.15 -10.43 -31.18
CA ASP A 74 8.34 -11.27 -31.22
C ASP A 74 8.19 -12.41 -30.20
N GLN A 75 7.96 -13.62 -30.70
CA GLN A 75 7.71 -14.81 -29.87
C GLN A 75 8.89 -15.17 -28.96
N HIS A 76 10.13 -14.91 -29.39
CA HIS A 76 11.32 -15.21 -28.59
C HIS A 76 11.38 -14.26 -27.38
N ARG A 77 11.14 -12.96 -27.62
CA ARG A 77 11.05 -11.97 -26.54
C ARG A 77 9.86 -12.23 -25.62
N TRP A 78 8.72 -12.63 -26.19
CA TRP A 78 7.50 -12.91 -25.44
C TRP A 78 7.69 -14.04 -24.43
N THR A 79 8.31 -15.15 -24.85
CA THR A 79 8.62 -16.28 -23.96
C THR A 79 9.42 -15.86 -22.73
N HIS A 80 10.42 -14.97 -22.91
CA HIS A 80 11.18 -14.44 -21.79
C HIS A 80 10.31 -13.53 -20.90
N TRP A 81 9.49 -12.68 -21.53
CA TRP A 81 8.64 -11.73 -20.81
C TRP A 81 7.57 -12.42 -19.97
N GLN A 82 7.01 -13.54 -20.44
CA GLN A 82 6.05 -14.35 -19.68
C GLN A 82 6.61 -14.80 -18.31
N GLN A 83 7.89 -15.13 -18.23
CA GLN A 83 8.52 -15.50 -16.95
C GLN A 83 8.60 -14.32 -15.99
N VAL A 84 8.88 -13.12 -16.51
CA VAL A 84 8.91 -11.88 -15.73
C VAL A 84 7.49 -11.51 -15.27
N ALA A 85 6.52 -11.62 -16.17
CA ALA A 85 5.10 -11.38 -15.89
C ALA A 85 4.58 -12.27 -14.76
N GLY A 86 4.91 -13.56 -14.76
CA GLY A 86 4.51 -14.47 -13.68
C GLY A 86 5.04 -14.07 -12.31
N ARG A 87 6.28 -13.57 -12.22
CA ARG A 87 6.85 -13.06 -10.97
C ARG A 87 6.15 -11.78 -10.51
N TRP A 88 5.86 -10.88 -11.44
CA TRP A 88 5.13 -9.64 -11.16
C TRP A 88 3.72 -9.94 -10.67
N GLN A 89 3.01 -10.84 -11.35
CA GLN A 89 1.68 -11.31 -10.97
C GLN A 89 1.68 -11.87 -9.54
N HIS A 90 2.67 -12.70 -9.19
CA HIS A 90 2.78 -13.25 -7.84
C HIS A 90 2.93 -12.14 -6.77
N ILE A 91 3.83 -11.17 -6.99
CA ILE A 91 4.02 -10.05 -6.07
C ILE A 91 2.74 -9.23 -5.93
N GLN A 92 2.04 -8.95 -7.03
CA GLN A 92 0.79 -8.18 -7.00
C GLN A 92 -0.32 -8.94 -6.26
N GLN A 93 -0.45 -10.24 -6.46
CA GLN A 93 -1.43 -11.05 -5.74
C GLN A 93 -1.21 -11.02 -4.22
N LEU A 94 0.04 -11.00 -3.75
CA LEU A 94 0.34 -10.84 -2.32
C LEU A 94 -0.14 -9.49 -1.80
N ASN A 95 0.08 -8.41 -2.55
CA ASN A 95 -0.40 -7.07 -2.19
C ASN A 95 -1.93 -7.00 -2.18
N LEU A 96 -2.59 -7.57 -3.19
CA LEU A 96 -4.05 -7.59 -3.28
C LEU A 96 -4.67 -8.36 -2.11
N ARG A 97 -4.09 -9.49 -1.71
CA ARG A 97 -4.52 -10.22 -0.51
C ARG A 97 -4.39 -9.37 0.75
N PHE A 98 -3.30 -8.62 0.89
CA PHE A 98 -3.15 -7.69 2.00
C PHE A 98 -4.26 -6.63 2.00
N TYR A 99 -4.49 -5.94 0.88
CA TYR A 99 -5.53 -4.91 0.78
C TYR A 99 -6.94 -5.46 0.98
N HIS A 100 -7.22 -6.66 0.48
CA HIS A 100 -8.50 -7.33 0.68
C HIS A 100 -8.75 -7.65 2.16
N ASN A 101 -7.71 -8.10 2.88
CA ASN A 101 -7.82 -8.43 4.31
C ASN A 101 -7.67 -7.21 5.23
N LEU A 102 -7.22 -6.06 4.72
CA LEU A 102 -6.90 -4.87 5.51
C LEU A 102 -8.05 -4.43 6.42
N PRO A 103 -9.32 -4.33 5.95
CA PRO A 103 -10.42 -3.96 6.82
C PRO A 103 -10.59 -4.93 8.00
N HIS A 104 -10.51 -6.24 7.75
CA HIS A 104 -10.63 -7.25 8.81
C HIS A 104 -9.47 -7.18 9.82
N MET A 105 -8.25 -6.91 9.34
CA MET A 105 -7.09 -6.71 10.20
C MET A 105 -7.28 -5.50 11.12
N VAL A 106 -7.66 -4.35 10.56
CA VAL A 106 -7.88 -3.11 11.32
C VAL A 106 -9.00 -3.30 12.34
N GLU A 107 -10.14 -3.86 11.94
CA GLU A 107 -11.28 -4.11 12.83
C GLU A 107 -10.92 -5.04 13.99
N ALA A 108 -10.16 -6.11 13.73
CA ALA A 108 -9.68 -7.00 14.78
C ALA A 108 -8.74 -6.30 15.76
N ILE A 109 -7.87 -5.39 15.28
CA ILE A 109 -6.99 -4.59 16.13
C ILE A 109 -7.82 -3.62 16.98
N VAL A 110 -8.77 -2.89 16.39
CA VAL A 110 -9.59 -1.90 17.10
C VAL A 110 -10.41 -2.57 18.21
N HIS A 111 -11.00 -3.73 17.93
CA HIS A 111 -11.88 -4.43 18.88
C HIS A 111 -11.16 -5.43 19.80
N GLY A 112 -9.85 -5.64 19.63
CA GLY A 112 -9.09 -6.61 20.43
C GLY A 112 -9.48 -8.07 20.15
N TRP A 113 -9.93 -8.37 18.93
CA TRP A 113 -10.21 -9.75 18.51
C TRP A 113 -8.94 -10.48 18.14
N TYR A 114 -8.91 -11.79 18.38
CA TYR A 114 -7.80 -12.62 17.94
C TYR A 114 -7.87 -12.79 16.42
N LEU A 115 -6.84 -12.29 15.74
CA LEU A 115 -6.56 -12.55 14.34
C LEU A 115 -5.05 -12.70 14.21
N LYS A 116 -4.60 -13.79 13.57
CA LYS A 116 -3.20 -13.96 13.22
C LYS A 116 -2.86 -12.98 12.10
N LEU A 117 -1.88 -12.12 12.33
CA LEU A 117 -1.39 -11.18 11.34
C LEU A 117 -0.26 -11.85 10.53
N PRO A 118 -0.21 -11.66 9.20
CA PRO A 118 0.92 -12.13 8.41
C PRO A 118 2.19 -11.35 8.80
N GLU A 119 3.35 -11.88 8.45
CA GLU A 119 4.55 -11.06 8.45
C GLU A 119 4.40 -9.98 7.37
N MET A 120 4.60 -8.73 7.76
CA MET A 120 4.34 -7.57 6.93
C MET A 120 5.63 -6.75 6.76
N PRO A 121 5.94 -6.26 5.56
CA PRO A 121 6.97 -5.24 5.38
C PRO A 121 6.50 -3.92 5.99
N LEU A 122 7.47 -3.04 6.27
CA LEU A 122 7.26 -1.73 6.91
C LEU A 122 6.11 -0.91 6.29
N TRP A 123 5.98 -0.93 4.97
CA TRP A 123 4.93 -0.17 4.29
C TRP A 123 3.51 -0.69 4.59
N GLN A 124 3.34 -2.02 4.76
CA GLN A 124 2.04 -2.60 5.15
C GLN A 124 1.69 -2.27 6.60
N GLU A 125 2.68 -2.33 7.49
CA GLU A 125 2.52 -1.87 8.88
C GLU A 125 2.10 -0.38 8.92
N SER A 126 2.74 0.45 8.09
CA SER A 126 2.43 1.87 7.96
C SER A 126 1.01 2.11 7.41
N VAL A 127 0.51 1.28 6.48
CA VAL A 127 -0.87 1.35 6.00
C VAL A 127 -1.88 1.02 7.10
N ILE A 128 -1.62 -0.01 7.91
CA ILE A 128 -2.46 -0.32 9.07
C ILE A 128 -2.47 0.86 10.06
N GLN A 129 -1.29 1.41 10.38
CA GLN A 129 -1.19 2.56 11.28
C GLN A 129 -1.90 3.79 10.70
N HIS A 130 -1.84 4.01 9.38
CA HIS A 130 -2.59 5.06 8.70
C HIS A 130 -4.10 4.89 8.90
N CYS A 131 -4.64 3.68 8.72
CA CYS A 131 -6.06 3.41 8.97
C CYS A 131 -6.44 3.69 10.42
N LEU A 132 -5.64 3.23 11.40
CA LEU A 132 -5.90 3.50 12.81
C LEU A 132 -5.97 5.00 13.11
N ILE A 133 -5.02 5.77 12.58
CA ILE A 133 -4.93 7.22 12.80
C ILE A 133 -6.11 7.94 12.15
N TYR A 134 -6.32 7.76 10.85
CA TYR A 134 -7.24 8.58 10.07
C TYR A 134 -8.69 8.09 10.10
N GLN A 135 -8.95 6.80 10.35
CA GLN A 135 -10.31 6.23 10.36
C GLN A 135 -10.85 6.04 11.77
N HIS A 136 -9.98 5.78 12.76
CA HIS A 136 -10.41 5.48 14.13
C HIS A 136 -9.91 6.48 15.18
N GLY A 137 -9.06 7.45 14.82
CA GLY A 137 -8.48 8.40 15.77
C GLY A 137 -7.53 7.75 16.78
N LEU A 138 -6.94 6.61 16.43
CA LEU A 138 -6.05 5.81 17.28
C LEU A 138 -4.62 5.84 16.74
N ASN A 139 -3.63 5.77 17.62
CA ASN A 139 -2.24 5.55 17.27
C ASN A 139 -1.66 4.38 18.08
N LEU A 140 -0.38 4.08 17.88
CA LEU A 140 0.32 2.98 18.53
C LEU A 140 1.48 3.50 19.37
N ARG A 141 1.67 2.93 20.55
CA ARG A 141 2.89 3.07 21.34
C ARG A 141 4.02 2.33 20.64
N THR A 142 4.73 3.02 19.74
CA THR A 142 5.68 2.40 18.81
C THR A 142 7.13 2.36 19.29
N TRP A 143 7.48 2.99 20.43
CA TRP A 143 8.85 2.99 20.95
C TRP A 143 9.40 1.57 21.10
N GLN A 144 10.56 1.29 20.51
CA GLN A 144 11.21 -0.03 20.44
C GLN A 144 10.41 -1.12 19.69
N LEU A 145 9.32 -0.78 19.01
CA LEU A 145 8.52 -1.72 18.22
C LEU A 145 9.12 -1.88 16.82
N SER A 146 10.15 -2.73 16.73
CA SER A 146 10.87 -2.98 15.48
C SER A 146 10.00 -3.59 14.39
N ARG A 147 9.00 -4.38 14.78
CA ARG A 147 7.98 -5.00 13.92
C ARG A 147 6.66 -5.11 14.64
N PHE A 148 5.57 -5.17 13.89
CA PHE A 148 4.27 -5.51 14.44
C PHE A 148 4.26 -6.94 14.99
N PRO A 149 3.50 -7.18 16.07
CA PRO A 149 3.33 -8.52 16.60
C PRO A 149 2.52 -9.39 15.62
N ASP A 150 2.64 -10.70 15.82
CA ASP A 150 2.02 -11.74 15.00
C ASP A 150 0.48 -11.88 15.15
N ASN A 151 -0.16 -11.04 15.96
CA ASN A 151 -1.61 -11.05 16.13
C ASN A 151 -2.18 -9.68 16.54
N ALA A 152 -3.44 -9.49 16.20
CA ALA A 152 -4.17 -8.25 16.42
C ALA A 152 -4.35 -7.87 17.90
N GLN A 153 -4.45 -8.83 18.82
CA GLN A 153 -4.62 -8.54 20.26
C GLN A 153 -3.37 -7.91 20.89
N LYS A 154 -2.19 -8.41 20.53
CA LYS A 154 -0.93 -7.80 20.97
C LYS A 154 -0.80 -6.37 20.44
N LEU A 155 -1.27 -6.10 19.22
CA LEU A 155 -1.24 -4.75 18.66
C LEU A 155 -2.32 -3.86 19.29
N HIS A 156 -3.51 -4.40 19.58
CA HIS A 156 -4.56 -3.72 20.33
C HIS A 156 -4.06 -3.20 21.68
N ALA A 157 -3.28 -4.01 22.39
CA ALA A 157 -2.70 -3.61 23.67
C ALA A 157 -1.74 -2.40 23.56
N LEU A 158 -1.26 -2.07 22.36
CA LEU A 158 -0.39 -0.91 22.12
C LEU A 158 -1.17 0.35 21.72
N LEU A 159 -2.49 0.27 21.52
CA LEU A 159 -3.30 1.40 21.09
C LEU A 159 -3.30 2.52 22.12
N GLU A 160 -3.30 3.74 21.60
CA GLU A 160 -3.49 4.98 22.35
C GLU A 160 -4.30 5.98 21.52
N SER A 161 -4.80 7.03 22.14
CA SER A 161 -5.48 8.10 21.41
C SER A 161 -4.50 8.83 20.51
N ASN A 162 -4.89 9.10 19.26
CA ASN A 162 -4.05 9.87 18.35
C ASN A 162 -3.86 11.31 18.84
N THR A 163 -2.61 11.77 18.87
CA THR A 163 -2.22 13.13 19.29
C THR A 163 -1.92 14.05 18.12
N HIS A 164 -1.80 13.51 16.90
CA HIS A 164 -1.51 14.29 15.70
C HIS A 164 -2.75 15.05 15.23
N PRO A 165 -2.68 16.37 14.99
CA PRO A 165 -3.79 17.12 14.45
C PRO A 165 -4.08 16.65 13.02
N LEU A 166 -5.22 16.01 12.82
CA LEU A 166 -5.69 15.61 11.50
C LEU A 166 -6.24 16.85 10.80
N SER A 167 -5.48 17.39 9.85
CA SER A 167 -6.01 18.41 8.94
C SER A 167 -6.92 17.72 7.91
N PRO A 168 -8.12 18.25 7.66
CA PRO A 168 -9.02 17.73 6.61
C PRO A 168 -8.41 17.83 5.21
#